data_AF-A0A8H7LBL6-F1
#
_entry.id   AF-A0A8H7LBL6-F1
#
_cell.length_a   1.000
_cell.length_b   1.000
_cell.length_c   1.000
_cell.angle_alpha   90.00
_cell.angle_beta   90.00
_cell.angle_gamma   90.00
#
_symmetry.space_group_name_H-M   'P 1'
#
loop_
_entity.id
_entity.type
_entity.pdbx_description
1 polymer ?
#
loop_
_entity_poly.entity_id
_entity_poly.type
_entity_poly.pdbx_seq_one_letter_code
_entity_poly.pdbx_strand_id
1 'polypeptide(L)' 'MELLNEQKQEIREAFSLFDMNNDGLLDYHELKVALRALGFELSKREVLDIIHEYDSDDRNLISYENFFPCRWGEDNQ' A
#
# COMPACT_ATOMS: atom_id res chain seq x y z
N MET A 1 -10.22 -20.37 -0.64
CA MET A 1 -10.10 -18.92 -0.93
C MET A 1 -8.90 -18.72 -1.85
N GLU A 2 -8.99 -19.22 -3.09
CA GLU A 2 -7.85 -19.24 -4.05
C GLU A 2 -7.67 -17.88 -4.72
N LEU A 3 -8.78 -17.16 -4.95
CA LEU A 3 -8.82 -15.77 -5.46
C LEU A 3 -8.03 -14.77 -4.60
N LEU A 4 -7.88 -15.02 -3.30
CA LEU A 4 -7.15 -14.11 -2.41
C LEU A 4 -5.63 -14.20 -2.62
N ASN A 5 -5.11 -15.35 -3.05
CA ASN A 5 -3.66 -15.54 -3.20
C ASN A 5 -3.14 -14.93 -4.50
N GLU A 6 -3.89 -15.06 -5.60
CA GLU A 6 -3.53 -14.43 -6.88
C GLU A 6 -3.57 -12.91 -6.78
N GLN A 7 -4.65 -12.35 -6.21
CA GLN A 7 -4.75 -10.90 -5.98
C GLN A 7 -3.68 -10.37 -5.03
N LYS A 8 -3.35 -11.14 -3.97
CA LYS A 8 -2.20 -10.84 -3.09
C LYS A 8 -0.91 -10.80 -3.88
N GLN A 9 -0.69 -11.74 -4.79
CA GLN A 9 0.52 -11.81 -5.57
C GLN A 9 0.62 -10.64 -6.57
N GLU A 10 -0.46 -10.32 -7.26
CA GLU A 10 -0.53 -9.15 -8.16
C GLU A 10 -0.29 -7.84 -7.40
N ILE A 11 -0.94 -7.66 -6.24
CA ILE A 11 -0.73 -6.50 -5.38
C ILE A 11 0.73 -6.48 -4.91
N ARG A 12 1.30 -7.60 -4.48
CA ARG A 12 2.69 -7.68 -4.03
C ARG A 12 3.67 -7.32 -5.15
N GLU A 13 3.43 -7.77 -6.37
CA GLU A 13 4.26 -7.44 -7.53
C GLU A 13 4.15 -5.96 -7.88
N ALA A 14 2.95 -5.39 -7.85
CA ALA A 14 2.75 -3.94 -8.01
C ALA A 14 3.46 -3.15 -6.90
N PHE A 15 3.36 -3.62 -5.65
CA PHE A 15 4.07 -3.04 -4.51
C PHE A 15 5.58 -3.05 -4.72
N SER A 16 6.15 -4.20 -5.09
CA SER A 16 7.58 -4.36 -5.33
C SER A 16 8.09 -3.54 -6.53
N LEU A 17 7.21 -3.17 -7.47
CA LEU A 17 7.57 -2.25 -8.56
C LEU A 17 7.69 -0.79 -8.09
N PHE A 18 7.02 -0.43 -7.01
CA PHE A 18 7.02 0.92 -6.46
C PHE A 18 7.98 1.09 -5.28
N ASP A 19 8.15 0.04 -4.49
CA ASP A 19 9.10 -0.12 -3.37
C ASP A 19 10.53 -0.17 -3.93
N MET A 20 11.21 0.97 -3.89
CA MET A 20 12.55 1.16 -4.47
C MET A 20 13.64 0.66 -3.54
N ASN A 21 13.43 0.75 -2.23
CA ASN A 21 14.34 0.21 -1.23
C ASN A 21 14.12 -1.27 -0.93
N ASN A 22 13.00 -1.85 -1.38
CA ASN A 22 12.62 -3.23 -1.19
C ASN A 22 12.51 -3.60 0.30
N ASP A 23 12.06 -2.64 1.11
CA ASP A 23 11.82 -2.81 2.55
C ASP A 23 10.43 -3.40 2.83
N GLY A 24 9.60 -3.59 1.80
CA GLY A 24 8.22 -4.08 1.92
C GLY A 24 7.24 -3.02 2.43
N LEU A 25 7.65 -1.76 2.41
CA LEU A 25 6.92 -0.59 2.90
C LEU A 25 6.95 0.48 1.81
N LEU A 26 5.82 1.12 1.51
CA LEU A 26 5.80 2.31 0.64
C LEU A 26 5.89 3.58 1.48
N ASP A 27 6.94 4.33 1.27
CA ASP A 27 7.09 5.66 1.84
C ASP A 27 6.53 6.77 0.93
N TYR A 28 6.45 7.99 1.48
CA TYR A 28 5.94 9.15 0.77
C TYR A 28 6.64 9.41 -0.58
N HIS A 29 7.95 9.26 -0.67
CA HIS A 29 8.67 9.45 -1.91
C HIS A 29 8.34 8.36 -2.90
N GLU A 30 8.28 7.11 -2.47
CA GLU A 30 8.01 5.97 -3.34
C GLU A 30 6.60 6.04 -3.91
N LEU A 31 5.60 6.29 -3.07
CA LEU A 31 4.22 6.50 -3.51
C LEU A 31 4.12 7.69 -4.47
N LYS A 32 4.80 8.80 -4.18
CA LYS A 32 4.82 9.98 -5.05
C LYS A 32 5.47 9.66 -6.41
N VAL A 33 6.56 8.92 -6.42
CA VAL A 33 7.27 8.53 -7.65
C VAL A 33 6.42 7.55 -8.45
N ALA A 34 5.78 6.58 -7.80
CA ALA A 34 4.82 5.66 -8.40
C ALA A 34 3.67 6.39 -9.10
N LEU A 35 3.00 7.30 -8.38
CA LEU A 35 1.92 8.11 -8.92
C LEU A 35 2.38 8.94 -10.12
N ARG A 36 3.57 9.53 -10.04
CA ARG A 36 4.17 10.28 -11.16
C ARG A 36 4.50 9.38 -12.35
N ALA A 37 4.98 8.16 -12.12
CA ALA A 37 5.26 7.18 -13.18
C ALA A 37 3.98 6.71 -13.89
N LEU A 38 2.86 6.68 -13.18
CA LEU A 38 1.52 6.43 -13.72
C LEU A 38 0.92 7.65 -14.45
N GLY A 39 1.58 8.82 -14.39
CA GLY A 39 1.13 10.06 -15.01
C GLY A 39 0.24 10.93 -14.12
N PHE A 40 0.10 10.60 -12.84
CA PHE A 40 -0.63 11.42 -11.87
C PHE A 40 0.33 12.37 -11.14
N GLU A 41 0.01 13.66 -11.14
CA GLU A 41 0.77 14.67 -10.39
C GLU A 41 -0.04 15.11 -9.16
N LEU A 42 0.23 14.47 -8.03
CA LEU A 42 -0.43 14.76 -6.75
C LEU A 42 0.43 15.69 -5.90
N SER A 43 -0.24 16.60 -5.20
CA SER A 43 0.41 17.51 -4.25
C SER A 43 0.88 16.77 -3.00
N LYS A 44 1.86 17.34 -2.28
CA LYS A 44 2.35 16.73 -1.03
C LYS A 44 1.24 16.40 -0.05
N ARG A 45 0.22 17.26 0.05
CA ARG A 45 -0.95 17.05 0.91
C ARG A 45 -1.77 15.84 0.49
N GLU A 46 -2.08 15.70 -0.80
CA GLU A 46 -2.86 14.58 -1.34
C GLU A 46 -2.15 13.24 -1.13
N VAL A 47 -0.84 13.20 -1.38
CA VAL A 47 -0.06 11.97 -1.16
C VAL A 47 -0.03 11.60 0.33
N LEU A 48 0.09 12.59 1.23
CA LEU A 48 0.01 12.34 2.67
C LEU A 48 -1.40 11.90 3.09
N ASP A 49 -2.45 12.46 2.50
CA ASP A 49 -3.85 12.07 2.78
C ASP A 49 -4.08 10.60 2.44
N ILE A 50 -3.59 10.17 1.27
CA ILE A 50 -3.61 8.75 0.87
C ILE A 50 -2.80 7.91 1.87
N ILE A 51 -1.59 8.33 2.25
CA ILE A 51 -0.80 7.59 3.23
C ILE A 51 -1.56 7.45 4.55
N HIS A 52 -2.12 8.54 5.07
CA HIS A 52 -2.91 8.53 6.31
C HIS A 52 -4.16 7.65 6.22
N GLU A 53 -4.78 7.52 5.06
CA GLU A 53 -5.96 6.67 4.87
C GLU A 53 -5.62 5.17 5.01
N TYR A 54 -4.43 4.77 4.56
CA TYR A 54 -3.98 3.37 4.60
C TYR A 54 -3.02 3.05 5.75
N ASP A 55 -2.40 4.07 6.35
CA ASP A 55 -1.49 3.94 7.48
C ASP A 55 -2.29 3.75 8.77
N SER A 56 -2.27 2.52 9.28
CA SER A 56 -2.98 2.14 10.51
C SER A 56 -2.10 2.28 11.77
N ASP A 57 -0.81 2.59 11.63
CA ASP A 57 0.14 2.70 12.74
C ASP A 57 0.72 4.11 12.90
N ASP A 58 0.20 5.10 12.17
CA ASP A 58 0.70 6.50 12.16
C ASP A 58 2.23 6.59 11.89
N ARG A 59 2.77 5.63 11.12
CA ARG A 59 4.19 5.61 10.73
C ARG A 59 4.48 6.45 9.49
N ASN A 60 3.45 6.98 8.82
CA ASN A 60 3.53 7.58 7.50
C ASN A 60 4.11 6.62 6.45
N LEU A 61 3.86 5.32 6.62
CA LEU A 61 4.37 4.25 5.77
C LEU A 61 3.22 3.28 5.50
N ILE A 62 3.05 2.87 4.24
CA ILE A 62 2.02 1.90 3.91
C ILE A 62 2.66 0.52 3.76
N SER A 63 2.40 -0.37 4.70
CA SER A 63 2.89 -1.75 4.65
C SER A 63 1.99 -2.61 3.77
N TYR A 64 2.54 -3.66 3.18
CA TYR A 64 1.73 -4.65 2.46
C TYR A 64 0.58 -5.24 3.31
N GLU A 65 0.80 -5.38 4.63
CA GLU A 65 -0.23 -5.86 5.56
C GLU A 65 -1.38 -4.86 5.75
N ASN A 66 -1.14 -3.56 5.57
CA ASN A 66 -2.17 -2.53 5.66
C ASN A 66 -3.16 -2.57 4.48
N PHE A 67 -2.75 -3.12 3.32
CA PHE A 67 -3.63 -3.27 2.15
C PHE A 67 -4.70 -4.34 2.33
N PHE A 68 -4.45 -5.28 3.23
CA PHE A 68 -5.41 -6.29 3.60
C PHE A 68 -5.87 -5.95 5.01
N PRO A 69 -6.87 -5.05 5.17
CA PRO A 69 -7.49 -4.85 6.47
C PRO A 69 -7.87 -6.23 6.97
N CYS A 70 -7.21 -6.66 8.05
CA CYS A 70 -7.37 -7.99 8.61
C CYS A 70 -8.74 -8.04 9.29
N ARG A 71 -9.79 -8.07 8.47
CA ARG A 71 -11.20 -8.16 8.85
C ARG A 71 -11.71 -9.60 8.64
N TRP A 72 -10.80 -10.57 8.75
CA TRP A 72 -11.11 -12.00 8.72
C TRP A 72 -10.94 -12.67 10.09
N GLY A 73 -11.00 -11.88 11.17
CA GLY A 73 -10.78 -12.34 12.54
C GLY A 73 -12.03 -12.43 13.42
N GLU A 74 -13.24 -12.20 12.90
CA GLU A 74 -14.49 -12.28 13.67
C GLU A 74 -15.59 -13.00 12.90
N ASP A 75 -15.39 -14.28 12.61
CA ASP A 75 -16.50 -15.23 12.49
C ASP A 75 -16.06 -16.52 13.22
N ASN A 76 -15.92 -16.37 14.55
CA ASN A 76 -16.00 -17.50 15.48
C ASN A 76 -17.43 -17.48 16.04
N GLN A 77 -18.33 -18.19 15.34
CA GLN A 77 -19.56 -18.72 15.91
C GLN A 77 -19.80 -20.11 15.36
#